data_AF-A0A950VDJ2-F1
#
_entry.id   AF-A0A950VDJ2-F1
#
_cell.length_a   1.000
_cell.length_b   1.000
_cell.length_c   1.000
_cell.angle_alpha   90.00
_cell.angle_beta   90.00
_cell.angle_gamma   90.00
#
_symmetry.space_group_name_H-M   'P 1'
#
loop_
_entity.id
_entity.type
_entity.pdbx_description
1 polymer ?
#
loop_
_entity_poly.entity_id
_entity_poly.type
_entity_poly.pdbx_seq_one_letter_code
_entity_poly.pdbx_strand_id
1 'polypeptide(L)'
;MAKRWYVVHVYSGFEKKIAEQIKEQAAQKGLSDQFEEVLVPSEEVVEMRRGQKVNAERKFFPGYVLVKMDLTDEAWHLVKNTPKVTGFLGTRNRPSPITEAEAERIMKQTQEGVEHPRPSVLFEVGEQVRVADGPFTS
;
A
#
# COMPACT_ATOMS: atom_id res chain seq x y z
N MET A 1 12.66 17.28 16.01
CA MET A 1 11.39 16.52 16.18
C MET A 1 11.56 15.19 15.44
N ALA A 2 10.91 14.11 15.89
CA ALA A 2 11.17 12.76 15.39
C ALA A 2 10.19 12.42 14.26
N LYS A 3 10.69 12.35 13.03
CA LYS A 3 9.92 11.93 11.87
C LYS A 3 9.63 10.44 11.97
N ARG A 4 8.39 10.05 11.71
CA ARG A 4 7.92 8.67 11.82
C ARG A 4 7.22 8.25 10.54
N TRP A 5 7.20 6.94 10.31
CA TRP A 5 6.48 6.36 9.20
C TRP A 5 5.00 6.24 9.55
N TYR A 6 4.15 6.60 8.61
CA TYR A 6 2.71 6.49 8.70
C TYR A 6 2.17 5.82 7.46
N VAL A 7 1.09 5.08 7.62
CA VAL A 7 0.40 4.42 6.52
C VAL A 7 -0.89 5.17 6.22
N VAL A 8 -1.04 5.56 4.95
CA VAL A 8 -2.21 6.25 4.42
C VAL A 8 -2.98 5.30 3.53
N HIS A 9 -4.27 5.18 3.79
CA HIS A 9 -5.20 4.42 2.96
C HIS A 9 -5.81 5.35 1.90
N VAL A 10 -5.72 4.93 0.64
CA VAL A 10 -6.09 5.66 -0.55
C VAL A 10 -6.87 4.77 -1.50
N TYR A 11 -7.58 5.37 -2.45
CA TYR A 11 -8.23 4.58 -3.50
C TYR A 11 -7.19 3.92 -4.42
N SER A 12 -7.34 2.61 -4.61
CA SER A 12 -6.55 1.81 -5.55
C SER A 12 -6.54 2.44 -6.94
N GLY A 13 -5.36 2.46 -7.58
CA GLY A 13 -5.15 3.03 -8.92
C GLY A 13 -4.85 4.53 -8.94
N PHE A 14 -4.88 5.20 -7.78
CA PHE A 14 -4.50 6.61 -7.66
C PHE A 14 -3.30 6.83 -6.72
N GLU A 15 -2.65 5.77 -6.23
CA GLU A 15 -1.60 5.88 -5.20
C GLU A 15 -0.42 6.77 -5.65
N LYS A 16 0.09 6.55 -6.86
CA LYS A 16 1.17 7.38 -7.45
C LYS A 16 0.76 8.85 -7.54
N LYS A 17 -0.43 9.12 -8.08
CA LYS A 17 -0.96 10.47 -8.23
C LYS A 17 -1.18 11.16 -6.88
N ILE A 18 -1.66 10.41 -5.88
CA ILE A 18 -1.88 10.94 -4.53
C ILE A 18 -0.55 11.23 -3.84
N ALA A 19 0.46 10.38 -4.01
CA ALA A 19 1.79 10.64 -3.48
C ALA A 19 2.40 11.93 -4.05
N GLU A 20 2.27 12.16 -5.37
CA GLU A 20 2.67 13.41 -6.01
C GLU A 20 1.86 14.60 -5.48
N GLN A 21 0.53 14.44 -5.38
CA GLN A 21 -0.36 15.50 -4.90
C GLN A 21 -0.08 15.89 -3.45
N ILE A 22 0.26 14.94 -2.58
CA ILE A 22 0.68 15.21 -1.20
C ILE A 22 1.96 16.03 -1.19
N LYS A 23 2.96 15.66 -2.01
CA LYS A 23 4.22 16.42 -2.13
C LYS A 23 3.97 17.84 -2.64
N GLU A 24 3.13 18.00 -3.64
CA GLU A 24 2.80 19.31 -4.22
C GLU A 24 2.04 20.20 -3.23
N GLN A 25 1.02 19.65 -2.55
CA GLN A 25 0.29 20.34 -1.49
C GLN A 25 1.21 20.74 -0.33
N ALA A 26 2.15 19.86 0.05
CA ALA A 26 3.12 20.15 1.10
C ALA A 26 4.03 21.31 0.68
N ALA A 27 4.50 21.32 -0.56
CA ALA A 27 5.30 22.42 -1.11
C ALA A 27 4.52 23.75 -1.16
N GLN A 28 3.26 23.73 -1.61
CA GLN A 28 2.42 24.93 -1.67
C GLN A 28 2.16 25.55 -0.29
N LYS A 29 2.06 24.73 0.77
CA LYS A 29 1.84 25.20 2.14
C LYS A 29 3.13 25.48 2.91
N GLY A 30 4.30 25.28 2.30
CA GLY A 30 5.59 25.40 3.00
C GLY A 30 5.81 24.32 4.07
N LEU A 31 5.12 23.18 3.94
CA LEU A 31 5.21 22.04 4.86
C LEU A 31 6.19 20.97 4.37
N SER A 32 6.96 21.24 3.32
CA SER A 32 7.94 20.30 2.75
C SER A 32 8.91 19.74 3.81
N ASP A 33 9.29 20.54 4.81
CA ASP A 33 10.20 20.11 5.87
C ASP A 33 9.59 19.03 6.78
N GLN A 34 8.27 18.96 6.85
CA GLN A 34 7.52 17.99 7.65
C GLN A 34 7.42 16.62 6.94
N PHE A 35 7.50 16.58 5.61
CA PHE A 35 7.45 15.34 4.82
C PHE A 35 8.85 15.00 4.32
N GLU A 36 9.45 13.94 4.86
CA GLU A 36 10.77 13.48 4.44
C GLU A 36 10.68 12.55 3.23
N GLU A 37 9.78 11.59 3.28
CA GLU A 37 9.68 10.57 2.25
C GLU A 37 8.23 10.12 2.03
N VAL A 38 7.88 9.86 0.76
CA VAL A 38 6.57 9.32 0.39
C VAL A 38 6.83 8.19 -0.59
N LEU A 39 6.43 6.99 -0.19
CA LEU A 39 6.64 5.75 -0.92
C LEU A 39 5.30 5.10 -1.26
N VAL A 40 5.24 4.59 -2.47
CA VAL A 40 4.06 3.89 -2.99
C VAL A 40 4.43 2.42 -3.19
N PRO A 41 3.86 1.50 -2.40
CA PRO A 41 4.06 0.05 -2.54
C PRO A 41 3.19 -0.52 -3.68
N SER A 42 3.26 0.07 -4.88
CA SER A 42 2.57 -0.46 -6.05
C SER A 42 3.50 -0.62 -7.26
N GLU A 43 3.38 -1.78 -7.91
CA GLU A 43 4.13 -2.14 -9.11
C GLU A 43 3.16 -2.41 -10.26
N GLU A 44 3.41 -1.77 -11.41
CA GLU A 44 2.67 -1.99 -12.64
C GLU A 44 3.19 -3.26 -13.32
N VAL A 45 2.54 -4.39 -13.03
CA VAL A 45 2.78 -5.64 -13.74
C VAL A 45 2.00 -5.67 -15.06
N VAL A 46 2.73 -5.87 -16.16
CA VAL A 46 2.18 -6.07 -17.50
C VAL A 46 2.07 -7.57 -17.74
N GLU A 47 0.86 -8.14 -17.62
CA GLU A 47 0.61 -9.53 -17.98
C GLU A 47 0.36 -9.67 -19.49
N MET A 48 0.87 -10.72 -20.11
CA MET A 48 0.41 -11.11 -21.44
C MET A 48 -0.80 -12.04 -21.31
N ARG A 49 -1.99 -11.57 -21.71
CA ARG A 49 -3.18 -12.42 -21.82
C ARG A 49 -3.58 -12.52 -23.28
N ARG A 50 -3.56 -13.75 -23.83
CA ARG A 50 -3.96 -14.06 -25.23
C ARG A 50 -3.18 -13.26 -26.30
N GLY A 51 -1.87 -13.05 -26.10
CA GLY A 51 -1.01 -12.33 -27.05
C GLY A 51 -1.16 -10.81 -27.04
N GLN A 52 -2.02 -10.24 -26.19
CA GLN A 52 -2.09 -8.81 -25.92
C GLN A 52 -1.49 -8.49 -24.55
N LYS A 53 -0.73 -7.39 -24.47
CA LYS A 53 -0.25 -6.83 -23.20
C LYS A 53 -1.47 -6.28 -22.45
N VAL A 54 -1.87 -6.97 -21.39
CA VAL A 54 -2.95 -6.56 -20.49
C VAL A 54 -2.29 -6.21 -19.16
N ASN A 55 -2.40 -4.95 -18.75
CA ASN A 55 -1.94 -4.54 -17.42
C ASN A 55 -2.79 -5.28 -16.38
N ALA A 56 -2.21 -6.23 -15.65
CA ALA A 56 -2.93 -7.00 -14.64
C ALA A 56 -2.24 -6.82 -13.31
N GLU A 57 -2.83 -6.00 -12.45
CA GLU A 57 -2.21 -5.60 -11.19
C GLU A 57 -2.42 -6.68 -10.11
N ARG A 58 -1.38 -7.46 -9.78
CA ARG A 58 -1.42 -8.36 -8.61
C ARG A 58 -0.98 -7.60 -7.38
N LYS A 59 -1.91 -6.87 -6.76
CA LYS A 59 -1.64 -5.96 -5.64
C LYS A 59 -1.63 -6.74 -4.33
N PHE A 60 -0.46 -6.85 -3.68
CA PHE A 60 -0.36 -7.39 -2.32
C PHE A 60 -0.96 -6.44 -1.27
N PHE A 61 -0.94 -5.12 -1.54
CA PHE A 61 -1.58 -4.09 -0.70
C PHE A 61 -2.14 -2.93 -1.56
N PRO A 62 -3.24 -3.14 -2.29
CA PRO A 62 -3.87 -2.08 -3.08
C PRO A 62 -4.36 -0.96 -2.16
N GLY A 63 -4.08 0.28 -2.55
CA GLY A 63 -4.60 1.46 -1.86
C GLY A 63 -3.82 1.89 -0.63
N TYR A 64 -2.54 1.54 -0.49
CA TYR A 64 -1.72 2.04 0.62
C TYR A 64 -0.58 2.92 0.13
N VAL A 65 -0.27 3.97 0.89
CA VAL A 65 0.89 4.85 0.68
C VAL A 65 1.61 5.00 2.01
N LEU A 66 2.92 4.81 1.99
CA LEU A 66 3.80 4.99 3.15
C LEU A 66 4.35 6.41 3.13
N VAL A 67 4.24 7.12 4.25
CA VAL A 67 4.68 8.51 4.38
C VAL A 67 5.54 8.65 5.62
N LYS A 68 6.80 9.03 5.44
CA LYS A 68 7.69 9.45 6.52
C LYS A 68 7.50 10.94 6.75
N MET A 69 6.83 11.30 7.84
CA MET A 69 6.55 12.69 8.17
C MET A 69 6.60 12.97 9.67
N ASP A 70 6.65 14.24 10.04
CA ASP A 70 6.35 14.67 11.39
C ASP A 70 4.83 14.87 11.55
N LEU A 71 4.27 14.35 12.64
CA LEU A 71 2.82 14.37 12.84
C LEU A 71 2.40 15.68 13.49
N THR A 72 2.17 16.68 12.65
CA THR A 72 1.54 17.95 13.01
C THR A 72 0.06 17.94 12.62
N ASP A 73 -0.75 18.80 13.24
CA ASP A 73 -2.16 18.96 12.84
C ASP A 73 -2.27 19.41 11.37
N GLU A 74 -1.35 20.24 10.90
CA GLU A 74 -1.32 20.72 9.51
C GLU A 74 -1.03 19.60 8.51
N ALA A 75 -0.02 18.76 8.77
CA ALA A 75 0.30 17.60 7.95
C ALA A 75 -0.86 16.59 7.94
N TRP A 76 -1.47 16.34 9.11
CA TRP A 76 -2.63 15.47 9.23
C TRP A 76 -3.82 15.99 8.40
N HIS A 77 -4.13 17.28 8.51
CA HIS A 77 -5.19 17.91 7.73
C HIS A 77 -4.90 17.91 6.23
N LEU A 78 -3.64 18.09 5.82
CA LEU A 78 -3.23 18.06 4.42
C LEU A 78 -3.54 16.71 3.77
N VAL A 79 -3.09 15.62 4.40
CA VAL A 79 -3.32 14.27 3.89
C VAL A 79 -4.82 13.94 3.88
N LYS A 80 -5.55 14.31 4.94
CA LYS A 80 -7.00 14.08 5.03
C LYS A 80 -7.82 14.88 4.00
N ASN A 81 -7.39 16.09 3.66
CA ASN A 81 -8.04 16.93 2.66
C ASN A 81 -7.66 16.55 1.22
N THR A 82 -6.68 15.67 1.04
CA THR A 82 -6.30 15.21 -0.29
C THR A 82 -7.42 14.33 -0.86
N PRO A 83 -7.92 14.63 -2.08
CA PRO A 83 -9.01 13.86 -2.65
C PRO A 83 -8.59 12.41 -2.86
N LYS A 84 -9.53 11.48 -2.64
CA LYS A 84 -9.32 10.02 -2.76
C LYS A 84 -8.37 9.43 -1.71
N VAL A 85 -8.06 10.18 -0.65
CA VAL A 85 -7.51 9.63 0.58
C VAL A 85 -8.68 9.23 1.48
N THR A 86 -8.71 7.97 1.91
CA THR A 86 -9.72 7.47 2.86
C THR A 86 -9.35 7.89 4.29
N GLY A 87 -8.06 7.89 4.60
CA GLY A 87 -7.53 8.35 5.88
C GLY A 87 -6.24 7.67 6.27
N PHE A 88 -5.81 7.88 7.51
CA PHE A 88 -4.65 7.20 8.07
C PHE A 88 -5.04 5.86 8.71
N LEU A 89 -4.11 4.92 8.67
CA LEU A 89 -4.22 3.68 9.44
C LEU A 89 -3.89 3.95 10.92
N GLY A 90 -4.82 3.62 11.81
CA GLY A 90 -4.62 3.76 13.25
C GLY A 90 -5.90 3.69 14.07
N THR A 91 -5.76 3.77 15.38
CA THR A 91 -6.88 3.61 16.32
C THR A 91 -7.60 4.94 16.53
N ARG A 92 -8.93 4.96 16.38
CA ARG A 92 -9.80 6.13 16.65
C ARG A 92 -9.36 7.43 15.95
N ASN A 93 -9.18 7.40 14.62
CA ASN A 93 -8.82 8.57 13.80
C ASN A 93 -7.45 9.20 14.06
N ARG A 94 -6.61 8.64 14.95
CA ARG A 94 -5.22 9.05 15.08
C ARG A 94 -4.31 8.13 14.27
N PRO A 95 -3.40 8.67 13.45
CA PRO A 95 -2.44 7.85 12.73
C PRO A 95 -1.51 7.13 13.71
N SER A 96 -1.38 5.82 13.56
CA SER A 96 -0.43 5.03 14.32
C SER A 96 0.92 5.08 13.61
N PRO A 97 1.99 5.57 14.26
CA PRO A 97 3.31 5.50 13.66
C PRO A 97 3.79 4.06 13.62
N ILE A 98 4.47 3.70 12.53
CA ILE A 98 5.24 2.47 12.41
C ILE A 98 6.73 2.78 12.51
N THR A 99 7.51 1.80 12.91
CA THR A 99 8.96 1.89 12.96
C THR A 99 9.55 1.82 11.55
N GLU A 100 10.76 2.35 11.36
CA GLU A 100 11.47 2.28 10.08
C GLU A 100 11.70 0.83 9.63
N ALA A 101 12.03 -0.06 10.58
CA ALA A 101 12.14 -1.49 10.31
C ALA A 101 10.83 -2.12 9.81
N GLU A 102 9.67 -1.68 10.32
CA GLU A 102 8.36 -2.15 9.82
C GLU A 102 8.06 -1.60 8.44
N ALA A 103 8.35 -0.33 8.17
CA ALA A 103 8.18 0.28 6.85
C ALA A 103 9.04 -0.42 5.79
N GLU A 104 10.33 -0.65 6.11
CA GLU A 104 11.24 -1.41 5.27
C GLU A 104 10.77 -2.85 5.08
N ARG A 105 10.24 -3.49 6.13
CA ARG A 105 9.70 -4.85 6.03
C ARG A 105 8.49 -4.91 5.11
N ILE A 106 7.56 -3.94 5.19
CA ILE A 106 6.40 -3.87 4.28
C ILE A 106 6.86 -3.68 2.84
N MET A 107 7.88 -2.86 2.64
CA MET A 107 8.47 -2.61 1.32
C MET A 107 9.17 -3.85 0.76
N LYS A 108 9.98 -4.52 1.59
CA LYS A 108 10.62 -5.81 1.25
C LYS A 108 9.59 -6.88 1.00
N GLN A 109 8.54 -7.01 1.81
CA GLN A 109 7.47 -7.98 1.56
C GLN A 109 6.67 -7.68 0.30
N THR A 110 6.55 -6.40 -0.09
CA THR A 110 5.95 -6.03 -1.38
C THR A 110 6.86 -6.47 -2.53
N GLN A 111 8.19 -6.43 -2.37
CA GLN A 111 9.17 -6.94 -3.35
C GLN A 111 9.32 -8.48 -3.32
N GLU A 112 9.32 -9.11 -2.14
CA GLU A 112 9.57 -10.55 -1.91
C GLU A 112 8.29 -11.41 -2.03
N GLY A 113 7.11 -10.84 -1.74
CA GLY A 113 5.82 -11.50 -2.00
C GLY A 113 5.61 -11.81 -3.48
N VAL A 114 6.33 -11.10 -4.36
CA VAL A 114 6.47 -11.39 -5.79
C VAL A 114 7.32 -12.65 -6.04
N GLU A 115 8.33 -12.94 -5.21
CA GLU A 115 9.20 -14.13 -5.35
C GLU A 115 8.58 -15.41 -4.81
N HIS A 116 7.75 -15.33 -3.76
CA HIS A 116 7.04 -16.50 -3.21
C HIS A 116 5.53 -16.24 -3.12
N PRO A 117 4.78 -16.46 -4.22
CA PRO A 117 3.33 -16.38 -4.20
C PRO A 117 2.80 -17.50 -3.29
N ARG A 118 2.49 -17.17 -2.03
CA ARG A 118 1.63 -18.04 -1.23
C ARG A 118 0.26 -18.06 -1.92
N PRO A 119 -0.24 -19.23 -2.35
CA PRO A 119 -1.54 -19.31 -2.99
C PRO A 119 -2.60 -18.67 -2.09
N SER A 120 -3.38 -17.74 -2.65
CA SER A 120 -4.50 -17.05 -1.98
C SER A 120 -5.70 -17.98 -1.74
N VAL A 121 -5.46 -19.20 -1.27
CA VAL A 121 -6.53 -20.13 -0.93
C VAL A 121 -6.46 -20.39 0.57
N LEU A 122 -7.13 -19.51 1.32
CA LEU A 122 -7.53 -19.83 2.69
C LEU A 122 -8.69 -20.82 2.57
N PHE A 123 -8.45 -22.08 2.92
CA PHE A 123 -9.53 -23.05 3.12
C PHE A 123 -9.97 -22.98 4.58
N GLU A 124 -11.26 -22.78 4.82
CA GLU A 124 -11.84 -22.90 6.16
C GLU A 124 -12.22 -24.36 6.46
N VAL A 125 -12.15 -24.75 7.75
CA VAL A 125 -12.48 -26.12 8.19
C VAL A 125 -13.96 -26.39 7.94
N GLY A 126 -14.27 -27.15 6.87
CA GLY A 126 -15.64 -27.49 6.44
C GLY A 126 -15.87 -27.43 4.93
N GLU A 127 -14.92 -26.92 4.15
CA GLU A 127 -15.06 -26.75 2.70
C GLU A 127 -14.75 -28.05 1.92
N GLN A 128 -15.59 -28.41 0.94
CA GLN A 128 -15.35 -29.57 0.08
C GLN A 128 -14.36 -29.23 -1.04
N VAL A 129 -13.14 -29.74 -0.95
CA VAL A 129 -12.12 -29.60 -1.99
C VAL A 129 -12.17 -30.77 -2.98
N ARG A 130 -12.06 -30.47 -4.28
CA ARG A 130 -11.96 -31.49 -5.34
C ARG A 130 -10.52 -31.54 -5.83
N VAL A 131 -9.90 -32.71 -5.72
CA VAL A 131 -8.53 -32.95 -6.18
C VAL A 131 -8.51 -32.89 -7.70
N ALA A 132 -7.73 -31.96 -8.26
CA ALA A 132 -7.68 -31.72 -9.71
C ALA A 132 -6.64 -32.58 -10.45
N ASP A 133 -5.59 -33.06 -9.77
CA ASP A 133 -4.63 -34.02 -10.37
C ASP A 133 -3.76 -34.73 -9.30
N GLY A 134 -3.42 -36.00 -9.53
CA GLY A 134 -2.61 -36.85 -8.65
C GLY A 134 -3.11 -38.30 -8.48
N PRO A 135 -2.29 -39.21 -7.93
CA PRO A 135 -2.50 -40.68 -7.93
C PRO A 135 -3.65 -41.20 -7.05
N PHE A 136 -4.50 -40.31 -6.54
CA PHE A 136 -5.70 -40.63 -5.75
C PHE A 136 -7.00 -40.40 -6.52
N THR A 137 -6.94 -40.29 -7.85
CA THR A 137 -8.11 -40.43 -8.73
C THR A 137 -8.51 -41.91 -8.81
N SER A 138 -9.31 -42.36 -7.85
CA SER A 138 -10.08 -43.61 -7.94
C SER A 138 -11.45 -43.41 -7.31
#